data_AF-A0A6J4K007-F1
#
_entry.id   AF-A0A6J4K007-F1
#
_cell.length_a   1.000
_cell.length_b   1.000
_cell.length_c   1.000
_cell.angle_alpha   90.00
_cell.angle_beta   90.00
_cell.angle_gamma   90.00
#
_symmetry.space_group_name_H-M   'P 1'
#
loop_
_entity.id
_entity.type
_entity.pdbx_description
1 polymer ?
#
loop_
_entity_poly.entity_id
_entity_poly.type
_entity_poly.pdbx_seq_one_letter_code
_entity_poly.pdbx_strand_id
1 'polypeptide(L)'
;MESVKPAPPFLFLVRPMLIRQILLILRVLRWLCPALLVLVGVLSLTLPVVAAQDTATHVVVLRIEDEIDLGLVPYLTRGLDQAARDRAGAVILEIDTPGGRLDAVLQMRDAILASPVRTIAFVNRTAFSAGALVAIASDEIYMAPGGVMGAAAPVDQAGESAGAKTTSAVRKTFKATAELRGRDPRVAEAMVDPDVTIDGLNSRGQLLTLTADEARTWGYARALVADRQELLAAAGLEGAVATEIDPRLAENVVRFLTNPLVASLLVSLGFLLILADLFSGGFGAIGGAGLGLFALFFWGHFLAGLAGWEGVALVVLGLALIALEVFVIPGFGLAGLVGGAALLGGLFISLLGGEIVTTADLERAGSTVLTTLAIMFAGTLLLLRFLPRAAAIQGLILQSQVGRADPAPRLMVEGARRSWLEGDRLEAHSAANAGAGHALSDSRSLAGTTGVALSDLRPAGLAEIAGARVDVITRGDYIDAGDVIEVILDEGYRRVVRRAKQD
;
A
#
# COMPACT_ATOMS: atom_id res chain seq x y z
N MET A 1 95.13 -41.87 10.26
CA MET A 1 96.13 -40.99 10.90
C MET A 1 95.56 -39.59 10.79
N GLU A 2 95.30 -38.82 11.83
CA GLU A 2 95.91 -38.71 13.16
C GLU A 2 94.90 -38.19 14.20
N SER A 3 95.28 -38.40 15.45
CA SER A 3 94.53 -38.29 16.70
C SER A 3 94.11 -36.87 17.11
N VAL A 4 92.87 -36.77 17.61
CA VAL A 4 92.33 -35.64 18.38
C VAL A 4 93.01 -35.54 19.76
N LYS A 5 93.54 -34.37 20.12
CA LYS A 5 93.91 -33.98 21.51
C LYS A 5 92.76 -33.16 22.14
N PRO A 6 92.44 -33.34 23.43
CA PRO A 6 91.43 -32.53 24.11
C PRO A 6 92.03 -31.24 24.70
N ALA A 7 91.23 -30.17 24.74
CA ALA A 7 91.49 -28.91 25.44
C ALA A 7 90.71 -28.85 26.78
N PRO A 8 91.15 -28.07 27.79
CA PRO A 8 90.80 -28.23 29.22
C PRO A 8 89.50 -27.50 29.64
N PRO A 9 88.98 -27.71 30.87
CA PRO A 9 87.61 -27.35 31.24
C PRO A 9 87.46 -25.87 31.65
N PHE A 10 86.56 -25.18 30.95
CA PHE A 10 86.02 -23.86 31.31
C PHE A 10 84.97 -24.00 32.41
N LEU A 11 85.38 -24.09 33.68
CA LEU A 11 84.41 -24.21 34.77
C LEU A 11 84.76 -23.38 35.99
N PHE A 12 85.21 -22.15 35.81
CA PHE A 12 85.23 -21.15 36.88
C PHE A 12 85.25 -19.74 36.28
N LEU A 13 84.08 -19.10 36.08
CA LEU A 13 83.98 -17.62 36.14
C LEU A 13 82.56 -17.00 36.10
N VAL A 14 81.46 -17.75 35.97
CA VAL A 14 80.11 -17.13 35.70
C VAL A 14 79.17 -17.06 36.92
N ARG A 15 79.56 -17.56 38.10
CA ARG A 15 78.61 -17.70 39.22
C ARG A 15 78.21 -16.42 39.99
N PRO A 16 79.02 -15.35 40.16
CA PRO A 16 78.63 -14.25 41.04
C PRO A 16 77.66 -13.24 40.42
N MET A 17 77.71 -12.99 39.11
CA MET A 17 76.80 -12.03 38.46
C MET A 17 75.35 -12.55 38.39
N LEU A 18 75.17 -13.84 38.10
CA LEU A 18 73.84 -14.45 38.01
C LEU A 18 73.13 -14.43 39.37
N ILE A 19 73.85 -14.73 40.45
CA ILE A 19 73.32 -14.70 41.82
C ILE A 19 72.90 -13.27 42.20
N ARG A 20 73.70 -12.27 41.82
CA ARG A 20 73.39 -10.87 42.11
C ARG A 20 72.15 -10.37 41.36
N GLN A 21 71.94 -10.81 40.12
CA GLN A 21 70.72 -10.53 39.34
C GLN A 21 69.49 -11.22 39.93
N ILE A 22 69.59 -12.49 40.33
CA ILE A 22 68.49 -13.22 40.95
C ILE A 22 68.08 -12.58 42.29
N LEU A 23 69.04 -12.17 43.12
CA LEU A 23 68.77 -11.48 44.38
C LEU A 23 68.13 -10.09 44.18
N LEU A 24 68.47 -9.39 43.09
CA LEU A 24 67.84 -8.12 42.74
C LEU A 24 66.38 -8.32 42.33
N ILE A 25 66.11 -9.33 41.50
CA ILE A 25 64.76 -9.71 41.06
C ILE A 25 63.90 -10.11 42.26
N LEU A 26 64.42 -10.94 43.17
CA LEU A 26 63.71 -11.35 44.38
C LEU A 26 63.41 -10.17 45.33
N ARG A 27 64.32 -9.19 45.42
CA ARG A 27 64.09 -7.95 46.19
C ARG A 27 62.99 -7.10 45.60
N VAL A 28 62.94 -6.96 44.27
CA VAL A 28 61.89 -6.20 43.57
C VAL A 28 60.54 -6.92 43.69
N LEU A 29 60.52 -8.25 43.53
CA LEU A 29 59.32 -9.07 43.62
C LEU A 29 58.69 -9.02 45.03
N ARG A 30 59.52 -8.92 46.09
CA ARG A 30 59.06 -8.82 47.48
C ARG A 30 58.22 -7.57 47.76
N TRP A 31 58.43 -6.48 47.01
CA TRP A 31 57.66 -5.25 47.15
C TRP A 31 56.50 -5.15 46.15
N LEU A 32 56.59 -5.83 45.00
CA LEU A 32 55.53 -5.85 43.98
C LEU A 32 54.32 -6.69 44.40
N CYS A 33 54.51 -7.84 45.05
CA CYS A 33 53.40 -8.69 45.50
C CYS A 33 52.42 -7.99 46.47
N PRO A 34 52.88 -7.33 47.57
CA PRO A 34 51.97 -6.63 48.46
C PRO A 34 51.33 -5.40 47.79
N ALA A 35 52.06 -4.70 46.92
CA ALA A 35 51.50 -3.57 46.17
C ALA A 35 50.37 -4.01 45.21
N LEU A 36 50.54 -5.16 44.55
CA LEU A 36 49.52 -5.75 43.68
C LEU A 36 48.30 -6.23 44.48
N LEU A 37 48.50 -6.82 45.66
CA LEU A 37 47.40 -7.23 46.55
C LEU A 37 46.62 -6.03 47.10
N VAL A 38 47.29 -4.94 47.45
CA VAL A 38 46.63 -3.69 47.85
C VAL A 38 45.87 -3.08 46.68
N LEU A 39 46.44 -3.10 45.46
CA LEU A 39 45.77 -2.61 44.26
C LEU A 39 44.51 -3.43 43.94
N VAL A 40 44.57 -4.76 44.03
CA VAL A 40 43.40 -5.65 43.85
C VAL A 40 42.37 -5.43 44.95
N GLY A 41 42.81 -5.22 46.21
CA GLY A 41 41.91 -4.88 47.32
C GLY A 41 41.19 -3.56 47.14
N VAL A 42 41.90 -2.50 46.71
CA VAL A 42 41.33 -1.18 46.43
C VAL A 42 40.40 -1.22 45.21
N LEU A 43 40.73 -2.00 44.18
CA LEU A 43 39.86 -2.20 43.01
C LEU A 43 38.59 -2.99 43.39
N SER A 44 38.68 -3.91 44.35
CA SER A 44 37.52 -4.65 44.87
C SER A 44 36.56 -3.77 45.69
N LEU A 45 37.07 -2.68 46.29
CA LEU A 45 36.26 -1.67 47.00
C LEU A 45 35.51 -0.71 46.05
N THR A 46 35.81 -0.72 44.75
CA THR A 46 35.10 0.06 43.72
C THR A 46 34.06 -0.76 42.95
N LEU A 47 33.84 -2.02 43.31
CA LEU A 47 32.69 -2.74 42.79
C LEU A 47 31.42 -2.05 43.32
N PRO A 48 30.53 -1.57 42.45
CA PRO A 48 29.26 -1.05 42.90
C PRO A 48 28.58 -2.16 43.71
N VAL A 49 28.29 -1.88 44.98
CA VAL A 49 27.31 -2.65 45.73
C VAL A 49 26.02 -2.49 44.92
N VAL A 50 25.71 -3.50 44.10
CA VAL A 50 24.38 -3.66 43.53
C VAL A 50 23.50 -3.95 44.73
N ALA A 51 23.00 -2.89 45.35
CA ALA A 51 21.84 -2.99 46.21
C ALA A 51 20.80 -3.71 45.37
N ALA A 52 20.26 -4.81 45.88
CA ALA A 52 19.06 -5.41 45.33
C ALA A 52 18.00 -4.30 45.34
N GLN A 53 17.82 -3.64 44.19
CA GLN A 53 16.60 -2.89 43.96
C GLN A 53 15.51 -3.95 44.05
N ASP A 54 14.56 -3.74 44.94
CA ASP A 54 13.26 -4.39 44.89
C ASP A 54 12.85 -4.36 43.41
N THR A 55 12.93 -5.50 42.74
CA THR A 55 12.57 -5.60 41.33
C THR A 55 11.07 -5.49 41.29
N ALA A 56 10.57 -4.25 41.30
CA ALA A 56 9.15 -3.98 41.20
C ALA A 56 8.64 -4.74 39.99
N THR A 57 7.65 -5.61 40.21
CA THR A 57 7.08 -6.45 39.16
C THR A 57 6.59 -5.54 38.04
N HIS A 58 7.11 -5.71 36.83
CA HIS A 58 6.65 -4.92 35.70
C HIS A 58 5.37 -5.51 35.14
N VAL A 59 4.38 -4.68 34.85
CA VAL A 59 3.13 -5.08 34.21
C VAL A 59 2.93 -4.22 32.98
N VAL A 60 2.57 -4.84 31.87
CA VAL A 60 2.27 -4.14 30.62
C VAL A 60 0.77 -3.94 30.51
N VAL A 61 0.34 -2.74 30.13
CA VAL A 61 -1.08 -2.42 29.93
C VAL A 61 -1.32 -2.15 28.45
N LEU A 62 -2.29 -2.84 27.88
CA LEU A 62 -2.74 -2.71 26.49
C LEU A 62 -4.21 -2.30 26.48
N ARG A 63 -4.54 -1.23 25.78
CA ARG A 63 -5.90 -0.70 25.70
C ARG A 63 -6.59 -1.21 24.44
N ILE A 64 -7.71 -1.91 24.63
CA ILE A 64 -8.58 -2.44 23.59
C ILE A 64 -9.89 -1.66 23.71
N GLU A 65 -9.87 -0.45 23.17
CA GLU A 65 -10.97 0.50 23.18
C GLU A 65 -11.55 0.66 21.78
N ASP A 66 -12.84 1.01 21.72
CA ASP A 66 -13.59 1.20 20.48
C ASP A 66 -13.68 -0.06 19.61
N GLU A 67 -13.96 0.09 18.32
CA GLU A 67 -14.11 -1.03 17.39
C GLU A 67 -12.80 -1.82 17.23
N ILE A 68 -12.90 -3.16 17.29
CA ILE A 68 -11.77 -4.04 17.01
C ILE A 68 -11.54 -4.11 15.49
N ASP A 69 -10.43 -3.53 15.05
CA ASP A 69 -9.94 -3.59 13.68
C ASP A 69 -8.59 -4.31 13.56
N LEU A 70 -8.10 -4.44 12.33
CA LEU A 70 -6.88 -5.18 12.02
C LEU A 70 -5.60 -4.47 12.47
N GLY A 71 -5.67 -3.18 12.82
CA GLY A 71 -4.55 -2.45 13.42
C GLY A 71 -4.33 -2.83 14.88
N LEU A 72 -5.35 -3.32 15.59
CA LEU A 72 -5.22 -3.78 16.97
C LEU A 72 -4.49 -5.12 17.10
N VAL A 73 -4.52 -5.96 16.07
CA VAL A 73 -3.80 -7.25 16.06
C VAL A 73 -2.28 -7.09 16.22
N PRO A 74 -1.57 -6.30 15.37
CA PRO A 74 -0.14 -6.07 15.54
C PRO A 74 0.19 -5.29 16.81
N TYR A 75 -0.69 -4.38 17.26
CA TYR A 75 -0.55 -3.69 18.54
C TYR A 75 -0.54 -4.66 19.73
N LEU A 76 -1.55 -5.55 19.81
CA LEU A 76 -1.66 -6.56 20.84
C LEU A 76 -0.46 -7.52 20.81
N THR A 77 -0.15 -8.07 19.63
CA THR A 77 0.94 -9.03 19.44
C THR A 77 2.27 -8.42 19.87
N ARG A 78 2.56 -7.18 19.46
CA ARG A 78 3.76 -6.46 19.88
C ARG A 78 3.78 -6.25 21.40
N GLY A 79 2.65 -5.91 21.99
CA GLY A 79 2.51 -5.72 23.43
C GLY A 79 2.82 -6.98 24.23
N LEU A 80 2.25 -8.11 23.81
CA LEU A 80 2.51 -9.44 24.37
C LEU A 80 3.98 -9.85 24.21
N ASP A 81 4.55 -9.66 23.02
CA ASP A 81 5.95 -9.95 22.74
C ASP A 81 6.91 -9.08 23.56
N GLN A 82 6.58 -7.80 23.72
CA GLN A 82 7.36 -6.88 24.54
C GLN A 82 7.32 -7.30 26.01
N ALA A 83 6.13 -7.61 26.54
CA ALA A 83 5.97 -8.13 27.88
C ALA A 83 6.76 -9.42 28.11
N ALA A 84 6.77 -10.32 27.12
CA ALA A 84 7.55 -11.56 27.17
C ALA A 84 9.06 -11.30 27.21
N ARG A 85 9.56 -10.39 26.36
CA ARG A 85 10.97 -9.99 26.35
C ARG A 85 11.41 -9.33 27.65
N ASP A 86 10.55 -8.48 28.21
CA ASP A 86 10.82 -7.74 29.44
C ASP A 86 10.56 -8.57 30.70
N ARG A 87 10.09 -9.82 30.54
CA ARG A 87 9.69 -10.72 31.63
C ARG A 87 8.68 -10.06 32.58
N ALA A 88 7.72 -9.35 32.01
CA ALA A 88 6.63 -8.76 32.78
C ALA A 88 5.87 -9.84 33.55
N GLY A 89 5.41 -9.52 34.75
CA GLY A 89 4.63 -10.43 35.59
C GLY A 89 3.24 -10.70 35.03
N ALA A 90 2.68 -9.76 34.28
CA ALA A 90 1.42 -9.91 33.55
C ALA A 90 1.27 -8.87 32.44
N VAL A 91 0.32 -9.14 31.54
CA VAL A 91 -0.25 -8.18 30.60
C VAL A 91 -1.70 -7.93 30.96
N ILE A 92 -2.06 -6.67 31.23
CA ILE A 92 -3.44 -6.25 31.43
C ILE A 92 -3.99 -5.79 30.07
N LEU A 93 -5.08 -6.43 29.64
CA LEU A 93 -5.88 -6.04 28.50
C LEU A 93 -7.07 -5.24 29.02
N GLU A 94 -7.05 -3.93 28.88
CA GLU A 94 -8.19 -3.09 29.25
C GLU A 94 -9.20 -3.06 28.12
N ILE A 95 -10.39 -3.57 28.37
CA ILE A 95 -11.40 -3.82 27.36
C ILE A 95 -12.59 -2.87 27.59
N ASP A 96 -12.84 -2.03 26.59
CA ASP A 96 -14.05 -1.22 26.44
C ASP A 96 -14.43 -1.18 24.95
N THR A 97 -15.13 -2.20 24.48
CA THR A 97 -15.39 -2.40 23.05
C THR A 97 -16.81 -2.93 22.78
N PRO A 98 -17.50 -2.39 21.76
CA PRO A 98 -18.74 -2.97 21.24
C PRO A 98 -18.49 -4.23 20.38
N GLY A 99 -17.24 -4.54 20.07
CA GLY A 99 -16.84 -5.60 19.17
C GLY A 99 -16.15 -5.07 17.91
N GLY A 100 -16.17 -5.83 16.83
CA GLY A 100 -15.51 -5.43 15.59
C GLY A 100 -15.40 -6.59 14.60
N ARG A 101 -14.35 -6.57 13.78
CA ARG A 101 -14.17 -7.57 12.73
C ARG A 101 -13.87 -8.95 13.32
N LEU A 102 -14.56 -9.99 12.82
CA LEU A 102 -14.37 -11.36 13.31
C LEU A 102 -12.94 -11.85 13.07
N ASP A 103 -12.36 -11.61 11.90
CA ASP A 103 -11.00 -12.04 11.55
C ASP A 103 -9.92 -11.48 12.50
N ALA A 104 -9.97 -10.19 12.82
CA ALA A 104 -9.06 -9.54 13.77
C ALA A 104 -9.16 -10.19 15.16
N VAL A 105 -10.38 -10.53 15.57
CA VAL A 105 -10.67 -11.03 16.92
C VAL A 105 -10.23 -12.48 17.07
N LEU A 106 -10.39 -13.31 16.03
CA LEU A 106 -9.84 -14.66 16.02
C LEU A 106 -8.30 -14.62 16.11
N GLN A 107 -7.65 -13.70 15.41
CA GLN A 107 -6.20 -13.51 15.51
C GLN A 107 -5.76 -13.03 16.90
N MET A 108 -6.50 -12.08 17.50
CA MET A 108 -6.23 -11.62 18.87
C MET A 108 -6.40 -12.75 19.89
N ARG A 109 -7.48 -13.56 19.77
CA ARG A 109 -7.68 -14.76 20.59
C ARG A 109 -6.46 -15.67 20.51
N ASP A 110 -6.01 -15.99 19.31
CA ASP A 110 -4.88 -16.90 19.12
C ASP A 110 -3.57 -16.35 19.68
N ALA A 111 -3.32 -15.05 19.50
CA ALA A 111 -2.16 -14.38 20.10
C ALA A 111 -2.20 -14.44 21.64
N ILE A 112 -3.36 -14.26 22.25
CA ILE A 112 -3.53 -14.34 23.72
C ILE A 112 -3.36 -15.77 24.21
N LEU A 113 -3.96 -16.76 23.52
CA LEU A 113 -3.83 -18.17 23.89
C LEU A 113 -2.40 -18.69 23.73
N ALA A 114 -1.65 -18.16 22.76
CA ALA A 114 -0.24 -18.51 22.55
C ALA A 114 0.73 -17.71 23.44
N SER A 115 0.25 -16.70 24.18
CA SER A 115 1.09 -15.83 24.99
C SER A 115 1.82 -16.64 26.09
N PRO A 116 3.15 -16.51 26.22
CA PRO A 116 3.90 -17.10 27.33
C PRO A 116 3.77 -16.28 28.63
N VAL A 117 3.16 -15.09 28.57
CA VAL A 117 2.95 -14.19 29.70
C VAL A 117 1.50 -14.28 30.17
N ARG A 118 1.30 -14.26 31.49
CA ARG A 118 -0.02 -14.20 32.14
C ARG A 118 -0.83 -13.00 31.63
N THR A 119 -2.00 -13.26 31.05
CA THR A 119 -2.91 -12.27 30.48
C THR A 119 -4.12 -12.04 31.39
N ILE A 120 -4.42 -10.77 31.66
CA ILE A 120 -5.50 -10.35 32.55
C ILE A 120 -6.42 -9.42 31.77
N ALA A 121 -7.64 -9.87 31.46
CA ALA A 121 -8.67 -9.01 30.91
C ALA A 121 -9.29 -8.16 32.03
N PHE A 122 -9.27 -6.85 31.86
CA PHE A 122 -10.00 -5.91 32.71
C PHE A 122 -11.12 -5.26 31.90
N VAL A 123 -12.35 -5.72 32.12
CA VAL A 123 -13.54 -5.14 31.48
C VAL A 123 -13.97 -3.92 32.27
N ASN A 124 -13.60 -2.74 31.79
CA ASN A 124 -13.89 -1.48 32.46
C ASN A 124 -15.36 -1.07 32.28
N ARG A 125 -15.89 -1.22 31.07
CA ARG A 125 -17.29 -0.85 30.78
C ARG A 125 -17.99 -1.92 29.96
N THR A 126 -17.54 -2.19 28.74
CA THR A 126 -18.17 -3.19 27.88
C THR A 126 -17.15 -4.12 27.23
N ALA A 127 -17.48 -5.41 27.20
CA ALA A 127 -16.82 -6.43 26.40
C ALA A 127 -17.90 -7.16 25.59
N PHE A 128 -18.51 -6.45 24.64
CA PHE A 128 -19.54 -7.01 23.79
C PHE A 128 -18.94 -7.72 22.58
N SER A 129 -19.69 -8.69 22.07
CA SER A 129 -19.36 -9.40 20.85
C SER A 129 -17.94 -9.96 20.88
N ALA A 130 -17.13 -9.52 19.94
CA ALA A 130 -15.72 -9.83 19.87
C ALA A 130 -14.91 -9.54 21.15
N GLY A 131 -15.26 -8.49 21.90
CA GLY A 131 -14.63 -8.18 23.19
C GLY A 131 -14.82 -9.27 24.23
N ALA A 132 -15.98 -9.95 24.22
CA ALA A 132 -16.24 -11.09 25.09
C ALA A 132 -15.28 -12.25 24.78
N LEU A 133 -14.99 -12.52 23.51
CA LEU A 133 -14.06 -13.59 23.12
C LEU A 133 -12.63 -13.28 23.57
N VAL A 134 -12.18 -12.03 23.42
CA VAL A 134 -10.86 -11.56 23.88
C VAL A 134 -10.73 -11.70 25.39
N ALA A 135 -11.77 -11.32 26.14
CA ALA A 135 -11.80 -11.50 27.59
C ALA A 135 -11.76 -12.99 27.96
N ILE A 136 -12.59 -13.83 27.33
CA ILE A 136 -12.63 -15.29 27.56
C ILE A 136 -11.32 -15.96 27.19
N ALA A 137 -10.58 -15.45 26.21
CA ALA A 137 -9.28 -15.97 25.81
C ALA A 137 -8.17 -15.67 26.84
N SER A 138 -8.37 -14.70 27.73
CA SER A 138 -7.37 -14.32 28.75
C SER A 138 -7.31 -15.34 29.90
N ASP A 139 -6.18 -15.40 30.60
CA ASP A 139 -6.02 -16.30 31.77
C ASP A 139 -7.02 -15.91 32.86
N GLU A 140 -7.14 -14.61 33.14
CA GLU A 140 -8.06 -14.08 34.14
C GLU A 140 -8.93 -12.97 33.58
N ILE A 141 -10.11 -12.81 34.15
CA ILE A 141 -11.04 -11.71 33.85
C ILE A 141 -11.37 -11.03 35.17
N TYR A 142 -11.27 -9.71 35.18
CA TYR A 142 -11.75 -8.83 36.22
C TYR A 142 -12.67 -7.81 35.58
N MET A 143 -13.70 -7.39 36.30
CA MET A 143 -14.69 -6.46 35.77
C MET A 143 -14.89 -5.30 36.72
N ALA A 144 -15.06 -4.10 36.18
CA ALA A 144 -15.50 -2.98 36.99
C ALA A 144 -16.97 -3.13 37.40
N PRO A 145 -17.37 -2.58 38.55
CA PRO A 145 -18.79 -2.46 38.90
C PRO A 145 -19.57 -1.77 37.78
N GLY A 146 -20.65 -2.39 37.32
CA GLY A 146 -21.43 -1.91 36.17
C GLY A 146 -20.89 -2.33 34.79
N GLY A 147 -19.75 -3.04 34.75
CA GLY A 147 -19.22 -3.65 33.54
C GLY A 147 -20.11 -4.77 33.01
N VAL A 148 -20.10 -4.95 31.69
CA VAL A 148 -20.96 -5.91 30.99
C VAL A 148 -20.18 -6.69 29.93
N MET A 149 -20.41 -8.00 29.80
CA MET A 149 -19.79 -8.84 28.77
C MET A 149 -20.77 -9.85 28.13
N GLY A 150 -20.60 -10.17 26.85
CA GLY A 150 -21.45 -11.13 26.14
C GLY A 150 -22.05 -10.54 24.86
N ALA A 151 -23.30 -10.88 24.52
CA ALA A 151 -23.99 -10.43 23.30
C ALA A 151 -23.11 -10.57 22.04
N ALA A 152 -22.75 -11.81 21.72
CA ALA A 152 -21.73 -12.16 20.75
C ALA A 152 -22.20 -12.96 19.54
N ALA A 153 -23.48 -12.82 19.19
CA ALA A 153 -23.94 -13.27 17.89
C ALA A 153 -23.20 -12.48 16.78
N PRO A 154 -22.63 -13.16 15.78
CA PRO A 154 -22.11 -12.47 14.60
C PRO A 154 -23.27 -11.82 13.84
N VAL A 155 -23.08 -10.58 13.42
CA VAL A 155 -24.04 -9.82 12.61
C VAL A 155 -23.43 -9.39 11.28
N ASP A 156 -24.27 -9.16 10.27
CA ASP A 156 -23.87 -8.55 9.00
C ASP A 156 -23.80 -7.01 9.09
N GLN A 157 -23.55 -6.32 7.96
CA GLN A 157 -23.48 -4.85 7.97
C GLN A 157 -24.84 -4.18 8.20
N ALA A 158 -25.96 -4.88 7.97
CA ALA A 158 -27.29 -4.39 8.27
C ALA A 158 -27.64 -4.53 9.75
N GLY A 159 -26.80 -5.20 10.54
CA GLY A 159 -27.04 -5.52 11.95
C GLY A 159 -27.91 -6.77 12.13
N GLU A 160 -28.16 -7.52 11.06
CA GLU A 160 -28.94 -8.75 11.09
C GLU A 160 -28.04 -9.94 11.45
N SER A 161 -28.63 -11.00 12.00
CA SER A 161 -27.89 -12.19 12.41
C SER A 161 -27.20 -12.85 11.22
N ALA A 162 -25.91 -13.13 11.36
CA ALA A 162 -25.16 -13.82 10.32
C ALA A 162 -25.70 -15.23 10.08
N GLY A 163 -25.44 -15.76 8.88
CA GLY A 163 -25.94 -17.08 8.48
C GLY A 163 -25.57 -18.19 9.46
N ALA A 164 -26.44 -19.20 9.56
CA ALA A 164 -26.32 -20.30 10.54
C ALA A 164 -24.95 -21.01 10.55
N LYS A 165 -24.25 -21.05 9.41
CA LYS A 165 -22.88 -21.57 9.31
C LYS A 165 -21.89 -20.74 10.14
N THR A 166 -21.93 -19.41 9.98
CA THR A 166 -21.06 -18.47 10.71
C THR A 166 -21.37 -18.51 12.20
N THR A 167 -22.66 -18.43 12.57
CA THR A 167 -23.09 -18.51 13.98
C THR A 167 -22.65 -19.82 14.62
N SER A 168 -22.82 -20.96 13.93
CA SER A 168 -22.37 -22.26 14.46
C SER A 168 -20.84 -22.31 14.64
N ALA A 169 -20.07 -21.75 13.71
CA ALA A 169 -18.61 -21.70 13.80
C ALA A 169 -18.16 -20.80 14.96
N VAL A 170 -18.67 -19.57 15.05
CA VAL A 170 -18.35 -18.63 16.15
C VAL A 170 -18.75 -19.21 17.50
N ARG A 171 -19.92 -19.84 17.61
CA ARG A 171 -20.36 -20.52 18.83
C ARG A 171 -19.37 -21.60 19.27
N LYS A 172 -18.88 -22.43 18.33
CA LYS A 172 -17.87 -23.45 18.63
C LYS A 172 -16.52 -22.86 19.01
N THR A 173 -16.14 -21.73 18.43
CA THR A 173 -14.96 -20.98 18.85
C THR A 173 -15.07 -20.49 20.29
N PHE A 174 -16.20 -19.88 20.67
CA PHE A 174 -16.46 -19.45 22.04
C PHE A 174 -16.42 -20.62 23.03
N LYS A 175 -17.09 -21.73 22.67
CA LYS A 175 -17.09 -22.97 23.45
C LYS A 175 -15.67 -23.47 23.71
N ALA A 176 -14.89 -23.67 22.65
CA ALA A 176 -13.53 -24.22 22.74
C ALA A 176 -12.59 -23.29 23.53
N THR A 177 -12.74 -21.97 23.37
CA THR A 177 -11.94 -20.98 24.12
C THR A 177 -12.25 -21.04 25.62
N ALA A 178 -13.54 -21.14 25.97
CA ALA A 178 -13.95 -21.29 27.36
C ALA A 178 -13.45 -22.61 27.98
N GLU A 179 -13.57 -23.73 27.26
CA GLU A 179 -13.04 -25.05 27.70
C GLU A 179 -11.54 -24.99 27.97
N LEU A 180 -10.76 -24.38 27.07
CA LEU A 180 -9.31 -24.24 27.21
C LEU A 180 -8.92 -23.42 28.45
N ARG A 181 -9.77 -22.46 28.84
CA ARG A 181 -9.55 -21.62 30.03
C ARG A 181 -10.29 -22.11 31.28
N GLY A 182 -10.90 -23.30 31.24
CA GLY A 182 -11.59 -23.88 32.38
C GLY A 182 -12.86 -23.14 32.80
N ARG A 183 -13.50 -22.41 31.88
CA ARG A 183 -14.78 -21.72 32.07
C ARG A 183 -15.93 -22.59 31.53
N ASP A 184 -17.16 -22.41 32.03
CA ASP A 184 -18.30 -23.21 31.57
C ASP A 184 -18.58 -22.94 30.07
N PRO A 185 -18.38 -23.92 29.17
CA PRO A 185 -18.60 -23.73 27.74
C PRO A 185 -20.02 -23.30 27.39
N ARG A 186 -21.03 -23.70 28.18
CA ARG A 186 -22.43 -23.40 27.85
C ARG A 186 -22.75 -21.92 28.00
N VAL A 187 -22.13 -21.26 28.99
CA VAL A 187 -22.25 -19.81 29.17
C VAL A 187 -21.65 -19.07 27.97
N ALA A 188 -20.50 -19.52 27.46
CA ALA A 188 -19.90 -18.96 26.25
C ALA A 188 -20.75 -19.23 25.00
N GLU A 189 -21.32 -20.44 24.86
CA GLU A 189 -22.24 -20.75 23.74
C GLU A 189 -23.49 -19.86 23.78
N ALA A 190 -24.06 -19.60 24.97
CA ALA A 190 -25.23 -18.75 25.16
C ALA A 190 -24.99 -17.27 24.85
N MET A 191 -23.73 -16.80 24.93
CA MET A 191 -23.39 -15.44 24.48
C MET A 191 -23.54 -15.28 22.97
N VAL A 192 -23.37 -16.35 22.19
CA VAL A 192 -23.38 -16.32 20.72
C VAL A 192 -24.72 -16.75 20.13
N ASP A 193 -25.35 -17.76 20.73
CA ASP A 193 -26.52 -18.41 20.17
C ASP A 193 -27.74 -18.24 21.10
N PRO A 194 -28.80 -17.54 20.64
CA PRO A 194 -29.97 -17.26 21.46
C PRO A 194 -30.82 -18.51 21.74
N ASP A 195 -30.57 -19.64 21.07
CA ASP A 195 -31.22 -20.92 21.37
C ASP A 195 -30.58 -21.65 22.56
N VAL A 196 -29.38 -21.25 22.97
CA VAL A 196 -28.70 -21.81 24.15
C VAL A 196 -29.11 -21.01 25.38
N THR A 197 -29.88 -21.66 26.26
CA THR A 197 -30.37 -21.04 27.49
C THR A 197 -29.64 -21.57 28.71
N ILE A 198 -29.36 -20.67 29.63
CA ILE A 198 -28.84 -20.96 30.97
C ILE A 198 -29.89 -20.49 31.99
N ASP A 199 -30.36 -21.44 32.81
CA ASP A 199 -31.39 -21.17 33.80
C ASP A 199 -30.94 -20.06 34.75
N GLY A 200 -31.76 -19.02 34.89
CA GLY A 200 -31.47 -17.85 35.74
C GLY A 200 -30.61 -16.77 35.09
N LEU A 201 -30.17 -16.93 33.84
CA LEU A 201 -29.35 -15.94 33.13
C LEU A 201 -30.00 -15.41 31.84
N ASN A 202 -30.55 -16.29 31.00
CA ASN A 202 -31.22 -15.86 29.76
C ASN A 202 -32.40 -16.76 29.38
N SER A 203 -33.33 -16.20 28.60
CA SER A 203 -34.47 -16.92 28.03
C SER A 203 -34.21 -17.32 26.58
N ARG A 204 -34.93 -18.33 26.08
CA ARG A 204 -34.84 -18.75 24.67
C ARG A 204 -35.16 -17.57 23.75
N GLY A 205 -34.34 -17.37 22.73
CA GLY A 205 -34.45 -16.23 21.81
C GLY A 205 -33.71 -14.98 22.27
N GLN A 206 -33.04 -15.01 23.43
CA GLN A 206 -32.23 -13.89 23.93
C GLN A 206 -30.77 -14.31 24.08
N LEU A 207 -29.87 -13.47 23.57
CA LEU A 207 -28.44 -13.63 23.78
C LEU A 207 -28.09 -13.41 25.24
N LEU A 208 -27.18 -14.22 25.76
CA LEU A 208 -26.65 -14.02 27.09
C LEU A 208 -25.71 -12.83 27.14
N THR A 209 -25.95 -11.98 28.13
CA THR A 209 -25.08 -10.90 28.54
C THR A 209 -24.93 -10.99 30.06
N LEU A 210 -23.70 -11.00 30.56
CA LEU A 210 -23.40 -11.03 31.98
C LEU A 210 -23.04 -9.64 32.46
N THR A 211 -23.69 -9.21 33.54
CA THR A 211 -23.20 -8.14 34.41
C THR A 211 -21.94 -8.60 35.15
N ALA A 212 -21.19 -7.66 35.71
CA ALA A 212 -19.99 -7.96 36.52
C ALA A 212 -20.28 -8.95 37.67
N ASP A 213 -21.42 -8.83 38.35
CA ASP A 213 -21.82 -9.74 39.44
C ASP A 213 -22.20 -11.14 38.94
N GLU A 214 -22.93 -11.24 37.84
CA GLU A 214 -23.27 -12.52 37.22
C GLU A 214 -22.00 -13.22 36.72
N ALA A 215 -21.11 -12.48 36.05
CA ALA A 215 -19.83 -13.00 35.60
C ALA A 215 -18.98 -13.53 36.76
N ARG A 216 -18.95 -12.85 37.91
CA ARG A 216 -18.29 -13.37 39.11
C ARG A 216 -18.97 -14.63 39.65
N THR A 217 -20.29 -14.60 39.75
CA THR A 217 -21.07 -15.71 40.32
C THR A 217 -20.94 -16.98 39.49
N TRP A 218 -20.89 -16.85 38.17
CA TRP A 218 -20.75 -17.96 37.21
C TRP A 218 -19.30 -18.30 36.87
N GLY A 219 -18.31 -17.75 37.59
CA GLY A 219 -16.90 -18.12 37.45
C GLY A 219 -16.22 -17.59 36.18
N TYR A 220 -16.80 -16.60 35.52
CA TYR A 220 -16.18 -15.90 34.40
C TYR A 220 -15.23 -14.80 34.87
N ALA A 221 -15.65 -14.00 35.86
CA ALA A 221 -14.82 -12.97 36.49
C ALA A 221 -14.30 -13.45 37.85
N ARG A 222 -13.01 -13.19 38.12
CA ARG A 222 -12.37 -13.57 39.39
C ARG A 222 -12.76 -12.64 40.53
N ALA A 223 -12.83 -11.34 40.27
CA ALA A 223 -13.25 -10.33 41.21
C ALA A 223 -13.82 -9.09 40.48
N LEU A 224 -14.55 -8.27 41.22
CA LEU A 224 -14.95 -6.94 40.79
C LEU A 224 -13.92 -5.94 41.31
N VAL A 225 -13.44 -5.05 40.46
CA VAL A 225 -12.40 -4.05 40.80
C VAL A 225 -12.71 -2.73 40.11
N ALA A 226 -12.73 -1.62 40.83
CA ALA A 226 -13.15 -0.32 40.32
C ALA A 226 -12.11 0.32 39.39
N ASP A 227 -10.83 0.04 39.60
CA ASP A 227 -9.74 0.64 38.86
C ASP A 227 -8.52 -0.30 38.77
N ARG A 228 -7.48 0.16 38.06
CA ARG A 228 -6.22 -0.57 37.89
C ARG A 228 -5.50 -0.84 39.21
N GLN A 229 -5.62 0.04 40.19
CA GLN A 229 -4.93 -0.15 41.47
C GLN A 229 -5.56 -1.31 42.24
N GLU A 230 -6.88 -1.35 42.30
CA GLU A 230 -7.62 -2.47 42.90
C GLU A 230 -7.42 -3.77 42.11
N LEU A 231 -7.37 -3.70 40.78
CA LEU A 231 -7.02 -4.82 39.91
C LEU A 231 -5.65 -5.41 40.25
N LEU A 232 -4.61 -4.57 40.35
CA LEU A 232 -3.26 -5.00 40.67
C LEU A 232 -3.21 -5.68 42.03
N ALA A 233 -3.88 -5.12 43.05
CA ALA A 233 -3.98 -5.73 44.36
C ALA A 233 -4.67 -7.11 44.30
N ALA A 234 -5.85 -7.19 43.66
CA ALA A 234 -6.62 -8.43 43.54
C ALA A 234 -5.90 -9.52 42.74
N ALA A 235 -5.07 -9.15 41.76
CA ALA A 235 -4.29 -10.06 40.94
C ALA A 235 -2.97 -10.52 41.59
N GLY A 236 -2.64 -10.03 42.79
CA GLY A 236 -1.38 -10.32 43.48
C GLY A 236 -0.17 -9.60 42.86
N LEU A 237 -0.41 -8.43 42.25
CA LEU A 237 0.56 -7.57 41.57
C LEU A 237 0.65 -6.20 42.26
N GLU A 238 0.41 -6.16 43.58
CA GLU A 238 0.50 -4.93 44.35
C GLU A 238 1.93 -4.37 44.31
N GLY A 239 2.07 -3.05 44.11
CA GLY A 239 3.36 -2.39 43.92
C GLY A 239 4.02 -2.61 42.55
N ALA A 240 3.34 -3.30 41.62
CA ALA A 240 3.82 -3.42 40.26
C ALA A 240 3.86 -2.07 39.52
N VAL A 241 4.88 -1.89 38.69
CA VAL A 241 4.97 -0.72 37.80
C VAL A 241 4.23 -1.03 36.50
N ALA A 242 3.04 -0.46 36.36
CA ALA A 242 2.24 -0.56 35.15
C ALA A 242 2.80 0.38 34.06
N THR A 243 3.18 -0.20 32.92
CA THR A 243 3.64 0.53 31.74
C THR A 243 2.61 0.39 30.64
N GLU A 244 1.99 1.50 30.26
CA GLU A 244 1.10 1.55 29.10
C GLU A 244 1.92 1.54 27.80
N ILE A 245 1.49 0.70 26.87
CA ILE A 245 2.03 0.70 25.52
C ILE A 245 1.01 1.37 24.62
N ASP A 246 1.40 2.47 23.99
CA ASP A 246 0.58 3.12 22.97
C ASP A 246 0.73 2.45 21.59
N PRO A 247 -0.30 2.56 20.74
CA PRO A 247 -0.19 2.19 19.33
C PRO A 247 0.92 2.98 18.63
N ARG A 248 1.74 2.29 17.84
CA ARG A 248 2.80 2.91 17.04
C ARG A 248 2.23 3.53 15.78
N LEU A 249 2.98 4.46 15.20
CA LEU A 249 2.67 5.04 13.88
C LEU A 249 2.47 3.95 12.82
N ALA A 250 3.26 2.87 12.85
CA ALA A 250 3.10 1.75 11.92
C ALA A 250 1.72 1.06 12.04
N GLU A 251 1.20 0.86 13.25
CA GLU A 251 -0.12 0.25 13.49
C GLU A 251 -1.25 1.19 13.06
N ASN A 252 -1.09 2.48 13.34
CA ASN A 252 -2.02 3.51 12.85
C ASN A 252 -2.01 3.60 11.32
N VAL A 253 -0.85 3.42 10.68
CA VAL A 253 -0.73 3.35 9.22
C VAL A 253 -1.45 2.11 8.69
N VAL A 254 -1.29 0.93 9.31
CA VAL A 254 -2.06 -0.27 8.91
C VAL A 254 -3.56 0.01 9.00
N ARG A 255 -4.04 0.53 10.14
CA ARG A 255 -5.45 0.90 10.34
C ARG A 255 -5.95 1.88 9.26
N PHE A 256 -5.15 2.89 8.93
CA PHE A 256 -5.46 3.85 7.88
C PHE A 256 -5.52 3.20 6.49
N LEU A 257 -4.54 2.37 6.12
CA LEU A 257 -4.46 1.72 4.81
C LEU A 257 -5.54 0.65 4.60
N THR A 258 -6.01 0.00 5.67
CA THR A 258 -7.09 -0.99 5.62
C THR A 258 -8.48 -0.40 5.72
N ASN A 259 -8.60 0.92 5.88
CA ASN A 259 -9.90 1.58 5.88
C ASN A 259 -10.54 1.46 4.48
N PRO A 260 -11.82 1.04 4.33
CA PRO A 260 -12.45 0.80 3.03
C PRO A 260 -12.41 2.01 2.07
N LEU A 261 -12.57 3.22 2.60
CA LEU A 261 -12.52 4.45 1.80
C LEU A 261 -11.10 4.75 1.33
N VAL A 262 -10.12 4.62 2.22
CA VAL A 262 -8.70 4.83 1.90
C VAL A 262 -8.21 3.78 0.91
N ALA A 263 -8.55 2.52 1.13
CA ALA A 263 -8.30 1.42 0.21
C ALA A 263 -8.86 1.71 -1.20
N SER A 264 -10.13 2.12 -1.27
CA SER A 264 -10.76 2.47 -2.55
C SER A 264 -10.05 3.63 -3.24
N LEU A 265 -9.66 4.67 -2.49
CA LEU A 265 -8.94 5.83 -3.02
C LEU A 265 -7.53 5.46 -3.50
N LEU A 266 -6.78 4.67 -2.75
CA LEU A 266 -5.43 4.23 -3.10
C LEU A 266 -5.41 3.45 -4.41
N VAL A 267 -6.33 2.48 -4.55
CA VAL A 267 -6.44 1.64 -5.74
C VAL A 267 -6.92 2.46 -6.93
N SER A 268 -7.96 3.28 -6.74
CA SER A 268 -8.51 4.11 -7.82
C SER A 268 -7.50 5.13 -8.30
N LEU A 269 -6.85 5.85 -7.38
CA LEU A 269 -5.83 6.84 -7.71
C LEU A 269 -4.60 6.16 -8.33
N GLY A 270 -4.17 5.01 -7.80
CA GLY A 270 -3.09 4.20 -8.37
C GLY A 270 -3.36 3.84 -9.82
N PHE A 271 -4.55 3.33 -10.11
CA PHE A 271 -4.97 3.01 -11.48
C PHE A 271 -5.07 4.26 -12.37
N LEU A 272 -5.66 5.35 -11.88
CA LEU A 272 -5.80 6.59 -12.65
C LEU A 272 -4.45 7.20 -13.00
N LEU A 273 -3.45 7.15 -12.12
CA LEU A 273 -2.10 7.61 -12.40
C LEU A 273 -1.40 6.74 -13.45
N ILE A 274 -1.55 5.42 -13.36
CA ILE A 274 -1.04 4.49 -14.39
C ILE A 274 -1.68 4.78 -15.75
N LEU A 275 -3.00 4.98 -15.78
CA LEU A 275 -3.75 5.30 -17.00
C LEU A 275 -3.35 6.67 -17.58
N ALA A 276 -3.19 7.68 -16.72
CA ALA A 276 -2.77 9.02 -17.11
C ALA A 276 -1.39 9.00 -17.79
N ASP A 277 -0.45 8.26 -17.21
CA ASP A 277 0.92 8.14 -17.73
C ASP A 277 0.91 7.43 -19.08
N LEU A 278 0.17 6.31 -19.20
CA LEU A 278 0.03 5.58 -20.46
C LEU A 278 -0.55 6.46 -21.59
N PHE A 279 -1.55 7.30 -21.28
CA PHE A 279 -2.13 8.25 -22.24
C PHE A 279 -1.20 9.41 -22.60
N SER A 280 -0.19 9.69 -21.77
CA SER A 280 0.82 10.70 -22.05
C SER A 280 1.93 10.21 -23.00
N GLY A 281 1.88 8.94 -23.43
CA GLY A 281 2.81 8.37 -24.41
C GLY A 281 4.10 7.82 -23.81
N GLY A 282 4.14 7.55 -22.49
CA GLY A 282 5.31 6.98 -21.81
C GLY A 282 4.96 6.28 -20.50
N PHE A 283 5.98 5.70 -19.87
CA PHE A 283 5.93 5.23 -18.49
C PHE A 283 7.05 5.93 -17.71
N GLY A 284 6.68 6.86 -16.83
CA GLY A 284 7.59 7.71 -16.09
C GLY A 284 7.26 7.74 -14.61
N ALA A 285 7.51 8.90 -13.98
CA ALA A 285 7.31 9.07 -12.54
C ALA A 285 5.82 8.96 -12.13
N ILE A 286 4.88 9.29 -13.02
CA ILE A 286 3.44 9.28 -12.72
C ILE A 286 2.93 7.83 -12.60
N GLY A 287 3.25 6.97 -13.57
CA GLY A 287 2.91 5.56 -13.53
C GLY A 287 3.64 4.82 -12.42
N GLY A 288 4.91 5.17 -12.16
CA GLY A 288 5.66 4.69 -11.00
C GLY A 288 4.99 5.04 -9.67
N ALA A 289 4.48 6.28 -9.52
CA ALA A 289 3.70 6.68 -8.35
C ALA A 289 2.40 5.87 -8.23
N GLY A 290 1.72 5.61 -9.36
CA GLY A 290 0.52 4.77 -9.37
C GLY A 290 0.78 3.32 -8.94
N LEU A 291 1.87 2.71 -9.41
CA LEU A 291 2.34 1.40 -8.91
C LEU A 291 2.69 1.45 -7.43
N GLY A 292 3.30 2.55 -6.96
CA GLY A 292 3.59 2.78 -5.54
C GLY A 292 2.34 2.78 -4.67
N LEU A 293 1.25 3.39 -5.13
CA LEU A 293 -0.04 3.38 -4.42
C LEU A 293 -0.66 1.98 -4.38
N PHE A 294 -0.59 1.22 -5.48
CA PHE A 294 -0.99 -0.19 -5.48
C PHE A 294 -0.15 -1.01 -4.51
N ALA A 295 1.17 -0.88 -4.56
CA ALA A 295 2.08 -1.57 -3.65
C ALA A 295 1.77 -1.22 -2.19
N LEU A 296 1.46 0.05 -1.90
CA LEU A 296 1.08 0.49 -0.55
C LEU A 296 -0.26 -0.12 -0.10
N PHE A 297 -1.24 -0.23 -1.00
CA PHE A 297 -2.50 -0.93 -0.73
C PHE A 297 -2.25 -2.39 -0.35
N PHE A 298 -1.53 -3.15 -1.19
CA PHE A 298 -1.25 -4.57 -0.92
C PHE A 298 -0.37 -4.75 0.31
N TRP A 299 0.63 -3.88 0.52
CA TRP A 299 1.49 -3.92 1.70
C TRP A 299 0.69 -3.73 2.99
N GLY A 300 -0.21 -2.74 3.05
CA GLY A 300 -1.07 -2.52 4.21
C GLY A 300 -1.97 -3.72 4.51
N HIS A 301 -2.58 -4.31 3.47
CA HIS A 301 -3.45 -5.47 3.61
C HIS A 301 -2.69 -6.77 3.95
N PHE A 302 -1.45 -6.90 3.47
CA PHE A 302 -0.57 -8.02 3.82
C PHE A 302 -0.14 -7.93 5.30
N LEU A 303 0.25 -6.74 5.77
CA LEU A 303 0.59 -6.51 7.19
C LEU A 303 -0.61 -6.72 8.13
N ALA A 304 -1.82 -6.45 7.66
CA ALA A 304 -3.06 -6.71 8.37
C ALA A 304 -3.47 -8.20 8.39
N GLY A 305 -2.75 -9.07 7.68
CA GLY A 305 -3.12 -10.48 7.53
C GLY A 305 -4.36 -10.72 6.65
N LEU A 306 -4.77 -9.73 5.86
CA LEU A 306 -5.89 -9.84 4.91
C LEU A 306 -5.46 -10.44 3.57
N ALA A 307 -4.34 -9.95 3.03
CA ALA A 307 -3.90 -10.32 1.69
C ALA A 307 -2.87 -11.46 1.76
N GLY A 308 -3.24 -12.62 1.22
CA GLY A 308 -2.28 -13.67 0.89
C GLY A 308 -1.59 -13.44 -0.46
N TRP A 309 -0.65 -14.32 -0.78
CA TRP A 309 0.08 -14.27 -2.05
C TRP A 309 -0.82 -14.52 -3.26
N GLU A 310 -1.96 -15.20 -3.07
CA GLU A 310 -2.95 -15.48 -4.10
C GLU A 310 -3.56 -14.20 -4.70
N GLY A 311 -3.93 -13.23 -3.86
CA GLY A 311 -4.51 -11.97 -4.32
C GLY A 311 -3.48 -11.13 -5.09
N VAL A 312 -2.26 -11.05 -4.54
CA VAL A 312 -1.12 -10.36 -5.18
C VAL A 312 -0.78 -11.03 -6.52
N ALA A 313 -0.65 -12.36 -6.55
CA ALA A 313 -0.33 -13.11 -7.77
C ALA A 313 -1.40 -12.92 -8.85
N LEU A 314 -2.68 -12.94 -8.47
CA LEU A 314 -3.78 -12.76 -9.41
C LEU A 314 -3.81 -11.33 -9.97
N VAL A 315 -3.49 -10.31 -9.17
CA VAL A 315 -3.35 -8.93 -9.65
C VAL A 315 -2.15 -8.76 -10.57
N VAL A 316 -1.00 -9.32 -10.23
CA VAL A 316 0.20 -9.29 -11.10
C VAL A 316 -0.08 -9.99 -12.42
N LEU A 317 -0.75 -11.15 -12.39
CA LEU A 317 -1.21 -11.85 -13.59
C LEU A 317 -2.18 -10.98 -14.40
N GLY A 318 -3.12 -10.32 -13.74
CA GLY A 318 -4.06 -9.40 -14.37
C GLY A 318 -3.36 -8.24 -15.09
N LEU A 319 -2.41 -7.59 -14.43
CA LEU A 319 -1.59 -6.53 -15.01
C LEU A 319 -0.74 -7.03 -16.18
N ALA A 320 -0.17 -8.24 -16.08
CA ALA A 320 0.61 -8.84 -17.16
C ALA A 320 -0.26 -9.15 -18.40
N LEU A 321 -1.49 -9.64 -18.22
CA LEU A 321 -2.44 -9.88 -19.30
C LEU A 321 -2.91 -8.58 -19.96
N ILE A 322 -3.14 -7.53 -19.17
CA ILE A 322 -3.45 -6.19 -19.69
C ILE A 322 -2.26 -5.66 -20.51
N ALA A 323 -1.03 -5.79 -19.99
CA ALA A 323 0.17 -5.38 -20.71
C ALA A 323 0.37 -6.18 -22.01
N LEU A 324 0.10 -7.50 -21.99
CA LEU A 324 0.16 -8.36 -23.17
C LEU A 324 -0.81 -7.87 -24.27
N GLU A 325 -2.05 -7.54 -23.91
CA GLU A 325 -3.02 -6.96 -24.83
C GLU A 325 -2.53 -5.63 -25.41
N VAL A 326 -2.02 -4.74 -24.56
CA VAL A 326 -1.58 -3.39 -24.99
C VAL A 326 -0.35 -3.44 -25.90
N PHE A 327 0.64 -4.29 -25.59
CA PHE A 327 1.94 -4.27 -26.27
C PHE A 327 2.15 -5.35 -27.33
N VAL A 328 1.49 -6.51 -27.22
CA VAL A 328 1.79 -7.68 -28.06
C VAL A 328 0.62 -8.03 -28.98
N ILE A 329 -0.62 -8.03 -28.46
CA ILE A 329 -1.82 -8.40 -29.22
C ILE A 329 -2.90 -7.31 -29.22
N PRO A 330 -2.59 -6.08 -29.65
CA PRO A 330 -3.55 -4.98 -29.62
C PRO A 330 -4.76 -5.27 -30.52
N GLY A 331 -5.96 -5.16 -29.96
CA GLY A 331 -7.23 -5.13 -30.70
C GLY A 331 -8.12 -6.37 -30.54
N PHE A 332 -7.70 -7.40 -29.80
CA PHE A 332 -8.53 -8.59 -29.55
C PHE A 332 -9.46 -8.40 -28.34
N GLY A 333 -9.03 -7.63 -27.34
CA GLY A 333 -9.78 -7.26 -26.14
C GLY A 333 -9.92 -8.36 -25.09
N LEU A 334 -9.72 -9.65 -25.45
CA LEU A 334 -9.91 -10.75 -24.51
C LEU A 334 -8.85 -10.78 -23.42
N ALA A 335 -7.56 -10.59 -23.75
CA ALA A 335 -6.51 -10.61 -22.73
C ALA A 335 -6.67 -9.41 -21.78
N GLY A 336 -7.10 -8.26 -22.31
CA GLY A 336 -7.48 -7.09 -21.50
C GLY A 336 -8.67 -7.36 -20.57
N LEU A 337 -9.74 -8.00 -21.06
CA LEU A 337 -10.93 -8.32 -20.26
C LEU A 337 -10.61 -9.34 -19.15
N VAL A 338 -9.94 -10.44 -19.51
CA VAL A 338 -9.52 -11.48 -18.55
C VAL A 338 -8.53 -10.89 -17.55
N GLY A 339 -7.61 -10.05 -18.00
CA GLY A 339 -6.66 -9.35 -17.13
C GLY A 339 -7.35 -8.39 -16.16
N GLY A 340 -8.34 -7.64 -16.62
CA GLY A 340 -9.17 -6.77 -15.77
C GLY A 340 -9.98 -7.56 -14.75
N ALA A 341 -10.58 -8.67 -15.15
CA ALA A 341 -11.29 -9.57 -14.24
C ALA A 341 -10.35 -10.18 -13.18
N ALA A 342 -9.14 -10.59 -13.57
CA ALA A 342 -8.12 -11.08 -12.66
C ALA A 342 -7.66 -9.97 -11.69
N LEU A 343 -7.45 -8.74 -12.16
CA LEU A 343 -7.09 -7.61 -11.31
C LEU A 343 -8.17 -7.33 -10.26
N LEU A 344 -9.45 -7.23 -10.67
CA LEU A 344 -10.57 -7.00 -9.75
C LEU A 344 -10.80 -8.18 -8.81
N GLY A 345 -10.65 -9.42 -9.29
CA GLY A 345 -10.74 -10.62 -8.47
C GLY A 345 -9.63 -10.70 -7.43
N GLY A 346 -8.39 -10.37 -7.80
CA GLY A 346 -7.25 -10.35 -6.88
C GLY A 346 -7.36 -9.22 -5.85
N LEU A 347 -7.89 -8.07 -6.26
CA LEU A 347 -8.24 -6.97 -5.34
C LEU A 347 -9.30 -7.43 -4.34
N PHE A 348 -10.37 -8.06 -4.82
CA PHE A 348 -11.47 -8.57 -3.98
C PHE A 348 -10.97 -9.61 -2.97
N ILE A 349 -10.17 -10.58 -3.40
CA ILE A 349 -9.57 -11.59 -2.53
C ILE A 349 -8.66 -10.94 -1.48
N SER A 350 -7.88 -9.91 -1.86
CA SER A 350 -6.97 -9.21 -0.93
C SER A 350 -7.70 -8.40 0.15
N LEU A 351 -9.01 -8.19 0.00
CA LEU A 351 -9.89 -7.55 0.99
C LEU A 351 -10.57 -8.57 1.90
N LEU A 352 -10.56 -9.86 1.52
CA LEU A 352 -11.13 -10.96 2.29
C LEU A 352 -10.02 -11.61 3.12
N GLY A 353 -10.01 -11.37 4.44
CA GLY A 353 -9.08 -12.02 5.36
C GLY A 353 -9.77 -12.88 6.40
N GLY A 354 -9.03 -13.85 6.93
CA GLY A 354 -9.44 -14.71 8.04
C GLY A 354 -9.95 -16.10 7.63
N GLU A 355 -9.90 -17.05 8.59
CA GLU A 355 -10.36 -18.43 8.40
C GLU A 355 -11.87 -18.55 8.18
N ILE A 356 -12.64 -17.62 8.76
CA ILE A 356 -14.10 -17.56 8.69
C ILE A 356 -14.51 -16.33 7.90
N VAL A 357 -14.82 -16.50 6.62
CA VAL A 357 -15.35 -15.42 5.77
C VAL A 357 -16.82 -15.17 6.13
N THR A 358 -17.11 -13.95 6.60
CA THR A 358 -18.48 -13.53 6.95
C THR A 358 -19.19 -12.85 5.76
N THR A 359 -20.51 -12.73 5.84
CA THR A 359 -21.30 -11.91 4.89
C THR A 359 -20.87 -10.44 4.96
N ALA A 360 -20.58 -9.93 6.16
CA ALA A 360 -20.08 -8.57 6.34
C ALA A 360 -18.75 -8.33 5.64
N ASP A 361 -17.83 -9.32 5.63
CA ASP A 361 -16.56 -9.21 4.90
C ASP A 361 -16.78 -9.20 3.39
N LEU A 362 -17.69 -10.06 2.89
CA LEU A 362 -18.05 -10.11 1.47
C LEU A 362 -18.67 -8.79 1.00
N GLU A 363 -19.58 -8.22 1.80
CA GLU A 363 -20.20 -6.93 1.54
C GLU A 363 -19.19 -5.77 1.61
N ARG A 364 -18.22 -5.84 2.54
CA ARG A 364 -17.16 -4.82 2.68
C ARG A 364 -16.23 -4.85 1.48
N ALA A 365 -15.77 -6.05 1.08
CA ALA A 365 -14.96 -6.23 -0.11
C ALA A 365 -15.72 -5.80 -1.37
N GLY A 366 -16.98 -6.22 -1.49
CA GLY A 366 -17.83 -5.88 -2.64
C GLY A 366 -18.10 -4.38 -2.77
N SER A 367 -18.45 -3.71 -1.67
CA SER A 367 -18.64 -2.26 -1.65
C SER A 367 -17.34 -1.50 -1.94
N THR A 368 -16.20 -1.93 -1.39
CA THR A 368 -14.89 -1.34 -1.69
C THR A 368 -14.54 -1.45 -3.18
N VAL A 369 -14.73 -2.63 -3.79
CA VAL A 369 -14.51 -2.82 -5.23
C VAL A 369 -15.47 -1.96 -6.06
N LEU A 370 -16.76 -1.90 -5.69
CA LEU A 370 -17.74 -1.09 -6.40
C LEU A 370 -17.44 0.41 -6.29
N THR A 371 -17.09 0.91 -5.11
CA THR A 371 -16.67 2.28 -4.87
C THR A 371 -15.40 2.59 -5.65
N THR A 372 -14.44 1.67 -5.68
CA THR A 372 -13.22 1.78 -6.50
C THR A 372 -13.58 1.94 -7.98
N LEU A 373 -14.44 1.08 -8.51
CA LEU A 373 -14.90 1.17 -9.90
C LEU A 373 -15.63 2.48 -10.19
N ALA A 374 -16.47 2.96 -9.27
CA ALA A 374 -17.19 4.22 -9.42
C ALA A 374 -16.23 5.43 -9.44
N ILE A 375 -15.26 5.47 -8.52
CA ILE A 375 -14.22 6.52 -8.48
C ILE A 375 -13.34 6.44 -9.72
N MET A 376 -12.93 5.24 -10.13
CA MET A 376 -12.16 5.02 -11.37
C MET A 376 -12.93 5.51 -12.60
N PHE A 377 -14.23 5.19 -12.71
CA PHE A 377 -15.06 5.64 -13.82
C PHE A 377 -15.20 7.15 -13.85
N ALA A 378 -15.57 7.78 -12.73
CA ALA A 378 -15.67 9.23 -12.61
C ALA A 378 -14.32 9.92 -12.88
N GLY A 379 -13.23 9.40 -12.32
CA GLY A 379 -11.87 9.89 -12.52
C GLY A 379 -11.39 9.73 -13.95
N THR A 380 -11.77 8.65 -14.64
CA THR A 380 -11.44 8.44 -16.05
C THR A 380 -12.23 9.42 -16.94
N LEU A 381 -13.53 9.63 -16.68
CA LEU A 381 -14.32 10.64 -17.38
C LEU A 381 -13.76 12.05 -17.17
N LEU A 382 -13.37 12.37 -15.93
CA LEU A 382 -12.69 13.62 -15.59
C LEU A 382 -11.39 13.74 -16.38
N LEU A 383 -10.56 12.70 -16.35
CA LEU A 383 -9.30 12.64 -17.06
C LEU A 383 -9.52 12.88 -18.56
N LEU A 384 -10.43 12.16 -19.21
CA LEU A 384 -10.79 12.38 -20.63
C LEU A 384 -11.36 13.79 -20.91
N ARG A 385 -12.12 14.35 -19.97
CA ARG A 385 -12.69 15.71 -20.08
C ARG A 385 -11.65 16.82 -19.96
N PHE A 386 -10.56 16.56 -19.23
CA PHE A 386 -9.46 17.49 -18.97
C PHE A 386 -8.16 17.16 -19.75
N LEU A 387 -8.08 16.00 -20.41
CA LEU A 387 -7.06 15.63 -21.40
C LEU A 387 -7.29 16.11 -22.85
N PRO A 388 -8.29 16.94 -23.24
CA PRO A 388 -8.31 17.39 -24.62
C PRO A 388 -7.20 18.43 -24.80
N ARG A 389 -6.20 18.05 -25.61
CA ARG A 389 -5.03 18.80 -26.14
C ARG A 389 -3.66 18.48 -25.54
N ALA A 390 -3.43 17.27 -25.01
CA ALA A 390 -2.08 16.72 -24.98
C ALA A 390 -1.54 16.34 -26.38
N ALA A 391 -2.34 16.50 -27.46
CA ALA A 391 -1.81 16.64 -28.81
C ALA A 391 -0.95 17.92 -28.99
N ALA A 392 -0.93 18.84 -28.01
CA ALA A 392 0.06 19.91 -27.90
C ALA A 392 1.38 19.43 -27.24
N ILE A 393 1.49 18.16 -26.84
CA ILE A 393 2.73 17.46 -26.47
C ILE A 393 3.38 16.86 -27.74
N GLN A 394 3.19 17.49 -28.89
CA GLN A 394 4.10 17.30 -30.04
C GLN A 394 5.51 17.87 -29.78
N GLY A 395 5.74 18.52 -28.62
CA GLY A 395 7.04 19.08 -28.24
C GLY A 395 7.96 18.16 -27.43
N LEU A 396 7.52 16.94 -27.07
CA LEU A 396 8.34 15.96 -26.33
C LEU A 396 8.60 14.66 -27.10
N ILE A 397 8.28 14.65 -28.40
CA ILE A 397 8.93 13.73 -29.32
C ILE A 397 10.31 14.32 -29.59
N LEU A 398 11.34 13.59 -29.18
CA LEU A 398 12.70 13.80 -29.61
C LEU A 398 12.69 13.92 -31.14
N GLN A 399 12.82 15.13 -31.68
CA GLN A 399 13.20 15.34 -33.06
C GLN A 399 14.62 14.80 -33.19
N SER A 400 14.74 13.50 -33.45
CA SER A 400 15.96 12.92 -33.98
C SER A 400 16.26 13.69 -35.25
N GLN A 401 17.38 14.40 -35.21
CA GLN A 401 17.92 15.26 -36.25
C GLN A 401 17.59 14.79 -37.67
N VAL A 402 16.66 15.48 -38.32
CA VAL A 402 16.62 15.59 -39.78
C VAL A 402 16.21 17.02 -40.11
N GLY A 403 17.15 17.78 -40.67
CA GLY A 403 16.90 18.99 -41.45
C GLY A 403 16.47 20.24 -40.67
N ARG A 404 17.42 21.15 -40.43
CA ARG A 404 17.11 22.56 -40.20
C ARG A 404 16.23 23.09 -41.33
N ALA A 405 15.03 23.51 -41.01
CA ALA A 405 14.31 24.56 -41.71
C ALA A 405 13.81 25.53 -40.63
N ASP A 406 14.28 26.77 -40.68
CA ASP A 406 13.86 27.83 -39.75
C ASP A 406 12.33 28.03 -39.87
N PRO A 407 11.58 28.01 -38.76
CA PRO A 407 10.16 28.30 -38.82
C PRO A 407 9.96 29.81 -39.07
N ALA A 408 9.24 30.15 -40.13
CA ALA A 408 8.78 31.50 -40.41
C ALA A 408 8.02 32.10 -39.21
N PRO A 409 8.11 33.41 -38.96
CA PRO A 409 7.50 34.03 -37.79
C PRO A 409 5.98 33.93 -37.87
N ARG A 410 5.37 33.28 -36.87
CA ARG A 410 3.92 33.31 -36.65
C ARG A 410 3.53 34.74 -36.27
N LEU A 411 2.88 35.45 -37.19
CA LEU A 411 2.10 36.64 -36.87
C LEU A 411 0.90 36.20 -36.02
N MET A 412 0.92 36.62 -34.75
CA MET A 412 -0.22 36.57 -33.84
C MET A 412 -1.30 37.49 -34.41
N VAL A 413 -2.39 36.91 -34.93
CA VAL A 413 -3.64 37.66 -35.13
C VAL A 413 -4.45 37.48 -33.86
N GLU A 414 -4.38 38.51 -33.02
CA GLU A 414 -5.15 38.63 -31.80
C GLU A 414 -6.54 39.18 -32.15
N GLY A 415 -7.59 38.47 -31.72
CA GLY A 415 -8.95 39.00 -31.65
C GLY A 415 -9.92 38.54 -32.75
N ALA A 416 -10.68 37.48 -32.46
CA ALA A 416 -12.05 37.34 -32.97
C ALA A 416 -12.86 36.44 -32.01
N ARG A 417 -13.40 37.06 -30.96
CA ARG A 417 -14.46 36.47 -30.15
C ARG A 417 -15.76 36.41 -30.98
N ARG A 418 -16.43 35.26 -30.91
CA ARG A 418 -17.89 35.08 -31.00
C ARG A 418 -18.62 35.79 -32.16
N SER A 419 -18.82 35.07 -33.26
CA SER A 419 -20.00 35.25 -34.12
C SER A 419 -20.35 33.89 -34.75
N TRP A 420 -21.07 33.07 -33.99
CA TRP A 420 -21.56 31.74 -34.39
C TRP A 420 -23.10 31.65 -34.27
N LEU A 421 -23.78 32.81 -34.25
CA LEU A 421 -25.22 32.91 -34.09
C LEU A 421 -25.78 34.00 -35.02
N GLU A 422 -25.79 33.74 -36.32
CA GLU A 422 -26.80 34.31 -37.21
C GLU A 422 -26.82 33.43 -38.46
N GLY A 423 -27.85 32.59 -38.55
CA GLY A 423 -28.17 31.89 -39.78
C GLY A 423 -29.03 32.80 -40.63
N ASP A 424 -28.58 33.11 -41.85
CA ASP A 424 -29.52 33.29 -42.95
C ASP A 424 -28.86 33.02 -44.31
N ARG A 425 -29.75 32.70 -45.25
CA ARG A 425 -29.57 31.84 -46.43
C ARG A 425 -28.70 32.37 -47.58
N LEU A 426 -28.08 31.40 -48.24
CA LEU A 426 -27.92 31.16 -49.69
C LEU A 426 -28.09 32.33 -50.70
N GLU A 427 -27.05 32.40 -51.54
CA GLU A 427 -26.94 32.95 -52.90
C GLU A 427 -26.68 34.45 -53.12
N ALA A 428 -25.42 34.70 -53.49
CA ALA A 428 -25.01 35.49 -54.66
C ALA A 428 -25.77 36.79 -54.94
N HIS A 429 -25.23 37.90 -54.44
CA HIS A 429 -25.13 39.17 -55.18
C HIS A 429 -23.72 39.69 -54.88
N SER A 430 -22.74 39.42 -55.73
CA SER A 430 -22.40 40.24 -56.90
C SER A 430 -22.37 41.73 -56.57
N ALA A 431 -21.14 42.25 -56.66
CA ALA A 431 -20.78 43.64 -56.89
C ALA A 431 -20.95 44.66 -55.74
N ALA A 432 -19.90 45.48 -55.65
CA ALA A 432 -19.82 46.80 -55.02
C ALA A 432 -19.65 46.87 -53.50
N ASN A 433 -18.39 46.78 -53.06
CA ASN A 433 -17.70 48.04 -52.78
C ASN A 433 -16.18 47.94 -52.99
N ALA A 434 -15.74 48.67 -54.01
CA ALA A 434 -14.36 48.90 -54.37
C ALA A 434 -13.84 50.17 -53.67
N GLY A 435 -12.53 50.18 -53.38
CA GLY A 435 -11.74 51.35 -52.98
C GLY A 435 -11.25 51.24 -51.54
N ALA A 436 -9.96 51.21 -51.22
CA ALA A 436 -8.70 51.34 -51.95
C ALA A 436 -7.63 50.68 -51.05
N GLY A 437 -6.56 50.02 -51.50
CA GLY A 437 -5.88 50.00 -52.78
C GLY A 437 -4.39 50.24 -52.51
N HIS A 438 -3.58 49.16 -52.56
CA HIS A 438 -2.17 49.04 -52.98
C HIS A 438 -1.91 47.50 -53.08
N ALA A 439 -2.28 46.78 -54.15
CA ALA A 439 -1.66 46.68 -55.49
C ALA A 439 -0.23 46.08 -55.46
N LEU A 440 0.18 45.02 -56.17
CA LEU A 440 -0.37 44.17 -57.24
C LEU A 440 0.57 42.94 -57.43
N SER A 441 0.02 41.74 -57.67
CA SER A 441 0.47 40.75 -58.68
C SER A 441 -0.54 39.58 -58.75
N ASP A 442 -1.62 39.74 -59.51
CA ASP A 442 -1.83 39.12 -60.84
C ASP A 442 -2.13 37.60 -60.77
N SER A 443 -3.31 37.23 -60.27
CA SER A 443 -3.85 35.86 -60.30
C SER A 443 -4.38 35.53 -61.70
N ARG A 444 -3.50 35.48 -62.70
CA ARG A 444 -3.85 34.87 -64.00
C ARG A 444 -3.75 33.36 -63.85
N SER A 445 -4.82 32.65 -64.20
CA SER A 445 -4.78 31.20 -64.36
C SER A 445 -3.66 30.85 -65.33
N LEU A 446 -2.80 29.91 -64.95
CA LEU A 446 -1.69 29.43 -65.77
C LEU A 446 -2.16 28.38 -66.79
N ALA A 447 -3.46 28.08 -66.87
CA ALA A 447 -4.01 27.14 -67.84
C ALA A 447 -3.72 27.60 -69.28
N GLY A 448 -3.19 26.70 -70.11
CA GLY A 448 -2.76 26.95 -71.48
C GLY A 448 -1.35 27.54 -71.61
N THR A 449 -0.65 27.83 -70.50
CA THR A 449 0.76 28.24 -70.55
C THR A 449 1.68 27.03 -70.67
N THR A 450 2.82 27.22 -71.34
CA THR A 450 3.89 26.23 -71.42
C THR A 450 4.98 26.51 -70.39
N GLY A 451 5.66 25.45 -69.98
CA GLY A 451 6.78 25.49 -69.04
C GLY A 451 7.74 24.34 -69.27
N VAL A 452 8.71 24.18 -68.37
CA VAL A 452 9.71 23.11 -68.45
C VAL A 452 9.68 22.29 -67.16
N ALA A 453 9.69 20.96 -67.29
CA ALA A 453 9.82 20.07 -66.15
C ALA A 453 11.21 20.22 -65.52
N LEU A 454 11.30 20.55 -64.23
CA LEU A 454 12.56 20.65 -63.48
C LEU A 454 12.96 19.32 -62.85
N SER A 455 12.00 18.42 -62.65
CA SER A 455 12.20 17.05 -62.20
C SER A 455 11.40 16.09 -63.08
N ASP A 456 11.74 14.82 -63.01
CA ASP A 456 10.92 13.73 -63.53
C ASP A 456 9.51 13.77 -62.92
N LEU A 457 8.45 13.76 -63.75
CA LEU A 457 7.06 13.84 -63.28
C LEU A 457 6.40 12.45 -63.28
N ARG A 458 6.22 11.85 -62.09
CA ARG A 458 5.60 10.50 -61.89
C ARG A 458 4.77 10.35 -60.59
N PRO A 459 3.48 10.70 -60.58
CA PRO A 459 2.84 11.67 -61.46
C PRO A 459 3.14 13.12 -61.00
N ALA A 460 3.66 13.33 -59.78
CA ALA A 460 3.99 14.66 -59.26
C ALA A 460 5.47 14.99 -59.47
N GLY A 461 5.77 16.29 -59.60
CA GLY A 461 7.12 16.82 -59.61
C GLY A 461 7.12 18.35 -59.76
N LEU A 462 8.30 18.92 -59.99
CA LEU A 462 8.50 20.36 -60.08
C LEU A 462 8.60 20.81 -61.54
N ALA A 463 8.01 21.95 -61.85
CA ALA A 463 8.17 22.62 -63.13
C ALA A 463 8.38 24.12 -62.97
N GLU A 464 9.00 24.73 -63.97
CA GLU A 464 9.08 26.17 -64.12
C GLU A 464 8.03 26.62 -65.14
N ILE A 465 7.06 27.41 -64.69
CA ILE A 465 5.97 27.94 -65.51
C ILE A 465 5.90 29.45 -65.26
N ALA A 466 5.91 30.24 -66.33
CA ALA A 466 5.90 31.72 -66.25
C ALA A 466 7.00 32.31 -65.33
N GLY A 467 8.18 31.65 -65.27
CA GLY A 467 9.32 32.08 -64.46
C GLY A 467 9.21 31.77 -62.96
N ALA A 468 8.17 31.02 -62.54
CA ALA A 468 7.99 30.57 -61.17
C ALA A 468 8.12 29.05 -61.05
N ARG A 469 8.76 28.59 -59.97
CA ARG A 469 8.81 27.16 -59.61
C ARG A 469 7.48 26.76 -58.96
N VAL A 470 6.80 25.79 -59.55
CA VAL A 470 5.49 25.32 -59.10
C VAL A 470 5.42 23.80 -59.08
N ASP A 471 4.65 23.25 -58.13
CA ASP A 471 4.31 21.83 -58.09
C ASP A 471 3.26 21.51 -59.15
N VAL A 472 3.51 20.45 -59.92
CA VAL A 472 2.65 20.00 -61.01
C VAL A 472 2.42 18.49 -60.94
N ILE A 473 1.30 18.05 -61.52
CA ILE A 473 0.90 16.64 -61.55
C ILE A 473 0.51 16.24 -62.97
N THR A 474 0.97 15.10 -63.48
CA THR A 474 0.58 14.54 -64.78
C THR A 474 -0.69 13.68 -64.66
N ARG A 475 -1.46 13.53 -65.75
CA ARG A 475 -2.56 12.54 -65.83
C ARG A 475 -2.02 11.15 -66.21
N GLY A 476 -1.06 10.65 -65.46
CA GLY A 476 -0.53 9.28 -65.62
C GLY A 476 0.59 9.12 -66.65
N ASP A 477 0.90 10.14 -67.44
CA ASP A 477 2.05 10.14 -68.34
C ASP A 477 3.35 10.38 -67.57
N TYR A 478 4.42 9.69 -67.97
CA TYR A 478 5.76 10.01 -67.52
C TYR A 478 6.37 11.11 -68.39
N ILE A 479 6.93 12.13 -67.74
CA ILE A 479 7.63 13.25 -68.39
C ILE A 479 9.01 13.38 -67.74
N ASP A 480 10.07 13.37 -68.55
CA ASP A 480 11.45 13.50 -68.09
C ASP A 480 11.78 14.96 -67.72
N ALA A 481 12.70 15.16 -66.77
CA ALA A 481 13.23 16.49 -66.49
C ALA A 481 13.83 17.13 -67.77
N GLY A 482 13.47 18.38 -68.02
CA GLY A 482 13.87 19.15 -69.20
C GLY A 482 12.84 19.16 -70.34
N ASP A 483 11.81 18.32 -70.29
CA ASP A 483 10.74 18.32 -71.30
C ASP A 483 9.85 19.56 -71.19
N VAL A 484 9.38 20.04 -72.36
CA VAL A 484 8.38 21.11 -72.44
C VAL A 484 7.00 20.56 -72.10
N ILE A 485 6.33 21.21 -71.16
CA ILE A 485 5.02 20.84 -70.66
C ILE A 485 4.00 21.96 -70.89
N GLU A 486 2.73 21.60 -70.95
CA GLU A 486 1.60 22.51 -71.05
C GLU A 486 0.64 22.29 -69.87
N VAL A 487 0.18 23.38 -69.24
CA VAL A 487 -0.79 23.33 -68.16
C VAL A 487 -2.20 23.13 -68.72
N ILE A 488 -2.82 22.01 -68.40
CA ILE A 488 -4.19 21.66 -68.82
C ILE A 488 -5.23 22.23 -67.86
N LEU A 489 -4.89 22.32 -66.57
CA LEU A 489 -5.80 22.75 -65.51
C LEU A 489 -5.01 23.46 -64.41
N ASP A 490 -5.51 24.60 -63.95
CA ASP A 490 -4.96 25.34 -62.81
C ASP A 490 -6.11 25.71 -61.85
N GLU A 491 -6.17 25.02 -60.71
CA GLU A 491 -7.11 25.27 -59.61
C GLU A 491 -6.44 26.05 -58.46
N GLY A 492 -5.24 26.62 -58.70
CA GLY A 492 -4.45 27.36 -57.72
C GLY A 492 -3.66 26.46 -56.77
N TYR A 493 -4.31 25.49 -56.11
CA TYR A 493 -3.67 24.51 -55.24
C TYR A 493 -3.24 23.23 -55.98
N ARG A 494 -3.69 23.05 -57.23
CA ARG A 494 -3.40 21.89 -58.07
C ARG A 494 -3.25 22.32 -59.53
N ARG A 495 -2.11 21.95 -60.13
CA ARG A 495 -1.81 22.21 -61.55
C ARG A 495 -1.58 20.90 -62.28
N VAL A 496 -2.36 20.64 -63.31
CA VAL A 496 -2.28 19.40 -64.09
C VAL A 496 -1.62 19.68 -65.43
N VAL A 497 -0.57 18.94 -65.75
CA VAL A 497 0.27 19.17 -66.93
C VAL A 497 0.34 17.94 -67.85
N ARG A 498 0.65 18.17 -69.13
CA ARG A 498 1.02 17.13 -70.11
C ARG A 498 2.25 17.56 -70.89
N ARG A 499 2.90 16.62 -71.58
CA ARG A 499 3.94 16.92 -72.57
C ARG A 499 3.33 17.78 -73.70
N ALA A 500 3.96 18.90 -74.03
CA ALA A 500 3.50 19.75 -75.12
C ALA A 500 3.68 19.03 -76.47
N LYS A 501 2.72 19.16 -77.39
CA LYS A 501 2.89 18.68 -78.76
C LYS A 501 3.86 19.61 -79.50
N GLN A 502 4.88 19.04 -80.13
CA GLN A 502 5.67 19.76 -81.13
C GLN A 502 4.90 19.72 -82.44
N ASP A 503 4.52 20.88 -82.98
CA ASP A 503 4.05 21.02 -84.36
C ASP A 503 5.23 21.10 -85.34
#